data_AF-A0A133UG99-F1
#
_entry.id   AF-A0A133UG99-F1
#
_cell.length_a   1.000
_cell.length_b   1.000
_cell.length_c   1.000
_cell.angle_alpha   90.00
_cell.angle_beta   90.00
_cell.angle_gamma   90.00
#
_symmetry.space_group_name_H-M   'P 1'
#
loop_
_entity.id
_entity.type
_entity.pdbx_description
1 polymer ?
#
loop_
_entity_poly.entity_id
_entity_poly.type
_entity_poly.pdbx_seq_one_letter_code
_entity_poly.pdbx_strand_id
1 'polypeptide(L)'
;MLLRTEMPLTKRKETTGSIFVVRVVRGREEMAAKMMRARTRSGEHPVYSIVVPGEMKGYLFVEADGLGPVKGVTRGVRPVKSVMSDPATPDELEGLLEPGAEISGIKEGERVEIVEGGLKGMEGKIAEVNPEREEVVIEVDDPAVPAPLTIAVEEVERK
;
A
#
# COMPACT_ATOMS: atom_id res chain seq x y z
N MET A 1 -55.05 -3.28 -28.79
CA MET A 1 -53.93 -2.74 -29.60
C MET A 1 -53.11 -1.84 -28.68
N LEU A 2 -52.11 -2.42 -27.99
CA LEU A 2 -51.26 -1.72 -27.03
C LEU A 2 -50.01 -1.23 -27.76
N LEU A 3 -49.91 0.07 -28.00
CA LEU A 3 -48.70 0.71 -28.51
C LEU A 3 -47.69 0.82 -27.35
N ARG A 4 -46.74 -0.12 -27.30
CA ARG A 4 -45.51 0.04 -26.52
C ARG A 4 -44.61 0.99 -27.30
N THR A 5 -44.45 2.21 -26.82
CA THR A 5 -43.35 3.09 -27.21
C THR A 5 -42.07 2.54 -26.58
N GLU A 6 -41.25 1.87 -27.38
CA GLU A 6 -39.89 1.54 -27.00
C GLU A 6 -39.09 2.84 -26.94
N MET A 7 -38.82 3.32 -25.72
CA MET A 7 -37.84 4.38 -25.50
C MET A 7 -36.45 3.84 -25.85
N PRO A 8 -35.65 4.55 -26.66
CA PRO A 8 -34.31 4.10 -26.99
C PRO A 8 -33.46 4.08 -25.72
N LEU A 9 -32.81 2.94 -25.47
CA LEU A 9 -31.74 2.80 -24.50
C LEU A 9 -30.64 3.80 -24.88
N THR A 10 -30.59 4.92 -24.17
CA THR A 10 -29.48 5.87 -24.26
C THR A 10 -28.20 5.09 -24.03
N LYS A 11 -27.29 5.09 -25.02
CA LYS A 11 -25.95 4.48 -24.87
C LYS A 11 -25.36 4.96 -23.54
N ARG A 12 -25.20 4.06 -22.57
CA ARG A 12 -24.27 4.31 -21.46
C ARG A 12 -22.93 4.58 -22.12
N LYS A 13 -22.41 5.79 -21.97
CA LYS A 13 -21.01 6.06 -22.24
C LYS A 13 -20.25 5.07 -21.36
N GLU A 14 -19.47 4.17 -21.94
CA GLU A 14 -18.55 3.35 -21.16
C GLU A 14 -17.55 4.31 -20.52
N THR A 15 -17.84 4.74 -19.29
CA THR A 15 -16.89 5.43 -18.43
C THR A 15 -16.12 4.35 -17.70
N THR A 16 -15.07 3.85 -18.35
CA THR A 16 -14.07 3.00 -17.71
C THR A 16 -13.35 3.88 -16.70
N GLY A 17 -13.68 3.73 -15.41
CA GLY A 17 -12.95 4.37 -14.32
C GLY A 17 -11.47 4.05 -14.44
N SER A 18 -10.61 5.04 -14.25
CA SER A 18 -9.16 4.88 -14.25
C SER A 18 -8.66 4.77 -12.81
N ILE A 19 -7.71 3.87 -12.55
CA ILE A 19 -7.10 3.69 -11.24
C ILE A 19 -5.87 4.60 -11.15
N PHE A 20 -5.76 5.37 -10.09
CA PHE A 20 -4.62 6.24 -9.82
C PHE A 20 -3.94 5.83 -8.51
N VAL A 21 -2.61 5.91 -8.48
CA VAL A 21 -1.81 5.62 -7.28
C VAL A 21 -1.56 6.91 -6.50
N VAL A 22 -1.88 6.86 -5.20
CA VAL A 22 -1.60 7.94 -4.25
C VAL A 22 -0.56 7.46 -3.26
N ARG A 23 0.60 8.13 -3.24
CA ARG A 23 1.65 7.89 -2.23
C ARG A 23 1.26 8.53 -0.91
N VAL A 24 1.37 7.77 0.16
CA VAL A 24 1.08 8.20 1.53
C VAL A 24 2.25 7.94 2.46
N VAL A 25 2.19 8.46 3.68
CA VAL A 25 3.09 8.06 4.76
C VAL A 25 2.81 6.61 5.13
N ARG A 26 3.86 5.78 5.14
CA ARG A 26 3.83 4.37 5.54
C ARG A 26 3.12 4.22 6.89
N GLY A 27 2.17 3.28 6.99
CA GLY A 27 1.38 3.03 8.19
C GLY A 27 0.27 4.06 8.47
N ARG A 28 -0.03 4.97 7.53
CA ARG A 28 -1.11 5.97 7.65
C ARG A 28 -2.12 5.90 6.51
N GLU A 29 -2.19 4.77 5.83
CA GLU A 29 -3.05 4.49 4.67
C GLU A 29 -4.53 4.63 5.05
N GLU A 30 -4.97 3.96 6.13
CA GLU A 30 -6.35 4.07 6.63
C GLU A 30 -6.72 5.50 7.02
N MET A 31 -5.80 6.22 7.67
CA MET A 31 -5.99 7.60 8.07
C MET A 31 -6.16 8.51 6.83
N ALA A 32 -5.32 8.32 5.81
CA ALA A 32 -5.42 9.03 4.54
C ALA A 32 -6.77 8.73 3.84
N ALA A 33 -7.12 7.45 3.71
CA ALA A 33 -8.37 7.03 3.08
C ALA A 33 -9.61 7.61 3.79
N LYS A 34 -9.62 7.62 5.13
CA LYS A 34 -10.68 8.22 5.93
C LYS A 34 -10.82 9.74 5.68
N MET A 35 -9.69 10.46 5.60
CA MET A 35 -9.68 11.90 5.30
C MET A 35 -10.13 12.21 3.87
N MET A 36 -9.70 11.41 2.89
CA MET A 36 -10.11 11.53 1.49
C MET A 36 -11.60 11.26 1.32
N ARG A 37 -12.14 10.21 1.97
CA ARG A 37 -13.57 9.88 1.97
C ARG A 37 -14.45 10.98 2.58
N ALA A 38 -13.95 11.71 3.57
CA ALA A 38 -14.68 12.86 4.12
C ALA A 38 -14.89 13.96 3.07
N ARG A 39 -14.00 14.06 2.08
CA ARG A 39 -14.02 15.08 1.02
C ARG A 39 -14.79 14.64 -0.22
N THR A 40 -14.91 13.35 -0.50
CA THR A 40 -15.79 12.87 -1.59
C THR A 40 -17.27 13.15 -1.30
N ARG A 41 -17.64 13.21 -0.01
CA ARG A 41 -19.02 13.51 0.43
C ARG A 41 -19.49 14.94 0.16
N SER A 42 -18.60 15.89 -0.17
CA SER A 42 -19.04 17.23 -0.60
C SER A 42 -19.66 17.22 -2.00
N GLY A 43 -19.54 16.13 -2.76
CA GLY A 43 -20.13 15.96 -4.09
C GLY A 43 -19.33 16.59 -5.23
N GLU A 44 -18.19 17.23 -4.92
CA GLU A 44 -17.40 18.00 -5.90
C GLU A 44 -16.42 17.14 -6.72
N HIS A 45 -16.20 15.88 -6.33
CA HIS A 45 -15.17 15.02 -6.90
C HIS A 45 -15.73 13.60 -7.16
N PRO A 46 -15.96 13.21 -8.44
CA PRO A 46 -16.36 11.84 -8.78
C PRO A 46 -15.18 10.88 -8.58
N VAL A 47 -15.06 10.36 -7.36
CA VAL A 47 -14.20 9.24 -6.97
C VAL A 47 -15.10 8.05 -6.67
N TYR A 48 -14.86 6.93 -7.34
CA TYR A 48 -15.69 5.73 -7.27
C TYR A 48 -15.29 4.84 -6.10
N SER A 49 -13.99 4.61 -5.92
CA SER A 49 -13.45 3.76 -4.88
C SER A 49 -12.10 4.26 -4.39
N ILE A 50 -11.78 3.93 -3.13
CA ILE A 50 -10.46 4.10 -2.53
C ILE A 50 -10.11 2.75 -1.90
N VAL A 51 -9.05 2.12 -2.38
CA VAL A 51 -8.54 0.84 -1.87
C VAL A 51 -7.32 1.11 -1.00
N VAL A 52 -7.36 0.56 0.21
CA VAL A 52 -6.23 0.49 1.12
C VAL A 52 -5.66 -0.92 0.99
N PRO A 53 -4.48 -1.11 0.37
CA PRO A 53 -3.86 -2.42 0.30
C PRO A 53 -3.37 -2.83 1.70
N GLY A 54 -3.61 -4.09 2.09
CA GLY A 54 -3.25 -4.59 3.41
C GLY A 54 -1.74 -4.83 3.56
N GLU A 55 -1.17 -5.57 2.61
CA GLU A 55 0.24 -6.01 2.64
C GLU A 55 1.20 -4.90 2.17
N MET A 56 0.79 -4.09 1.20
CA MET A 56 1.58 -2.97 0.71
C MET A 56 1.37 -1.72 1.56
N LYS A 57 2.48 -1.16 2.05
CA LYS A 57 2.47 0.09 2.80
C LYS A 57 2.90 1.27 1.92
N GLY A 58 2.41 2.46 2.27
CA GLY A 58 2.80 3.73 1.65
C GLY A 58 2.00 4.11 0.41
N TYR A 59 0.95 3.36 0.04
CA TYR A 59 0.15 3.63 -1.16
C TYR A 59 -1.35 3.45 -0.91
N LEU A 60 -2.16 4.13 -1.73
CA LEU A 60 -3.58 3.92 -1.90
C LEU A 60 -3.91 3.87 -3.39
N PHE A 61 -4.92 3.09 -3.77
CA PHE A 61 -5.46 3.09 -5.12
C PHE A 61 -6.79 3.83 -5.16
N VAL A 62 -6.95 4.75 -6.11
CA VAL A 62 -8.14 5.61 -6.22
C VAL A 62 -8.71 5.48 -7.61
N GLU A 63 -9.94 5.01 -7.70
CA GLU A 63 -10.65 4.91 -8.97
C GLU A 63 -11.49 6.18 -9.23
N ALA A 64 -11.31 6.80 -10.39
CA ALA A 64 -12.02 8.02 -10.76
C ALA A 64 -12.11 8.19 -12.28
N ASP A 65 -12.93 9.14 -12.74
CA ASP A 65 -13.02 9.55 -14.17
C ASP A 65 -11.73 10.19 -14.71
N GLY A 66 -10.81 10.57 -13.82
CA GLY A 66 -9.55 11.18 -14.21
C GLY A 66 -8.77 11.72 -13.02
N LEU A 67 -7.62 12.32 -13.31
CA LEU A 67 -6.69 12.83 -12.30
C LEU A 67 -7.25 14.01 -11.48
N GLY A 68 -8.13 14.82 -12.07
CA GLY A 68 -8.71 16.02 -11.44
C GLY A 68 -9.43 15.71 -10.11
N PRO A 69 -10.44 14.82 -10.10
CA PRO A 69 -11.11 14.36 -8.87
C PRO A 69 -10.14 13.84 -7.81
N VAL A 70 -9.14 13.04 -8.20
CA VAL A 70 -8.12 12.49 -7.29
C VAL A 70 -7.29 13.60 -6.65
N LYS A 71 -6.82 14.58 -7.43
CA LYS A 71 -6.13 15.77 -6.93
C LYS A 71 -7.00 16.61 -6.00
N GLY A 72 -8.30 16.70 -6.28
CA GLY A 72 -9.28 17.39 -5.43
C GLY A 72 -9.35 16.78 -4.03
N VAL A 73 -9.58 15.47 -3.94
CA VAL A 73 -9.76 14.79 -2.64
C VAL A 73 -8.45 14.68 -1.84
N THR A 74 -7.30 14.66 -2.50
CA THR A 74 -5.97 14.55 -1.86
C THR A 74 -5.40 15.89 -1.39
N ARG A 75 -5.87 17.03 -1.93
CA ARG A 75 -5.27 18.35 -1.69
C ARG A 75 -5.28 18.76 -0.22
N GLY A 76 -4.12 18.76 0.45
CA GLY A 76 -4.02 19.11 1.87
C GLY A 76 -4.52 17.99 2.81
N VAL A 77 -4.56 16.74 2.36
CA VAL A 77 -4.64 15.57 3.25
C VAL A 77 -3.25 15.32 3.83
N ARG A 78 -3.07 15.47 5.15
CA ARG A 78 -1.73 15.46 5.78
C ARG A 78 -0.89 14.21 5.48
N PRO A 79 -1.44 12.98 5.51
CA PRO A 79 -0.62 11.80 5.22
C PRO A 79 -0.36 11.55 3.73
N VAL A 80 -0.94 12.33 2.81
CA VAL A 80 -0.68 12.19 1.36
C VAL A 80 0.60 12.93 0.99
N LYS A 81 1.51 12.22 0.29
CA LYS A 81 2.78 12.75 -0.21
C LYS A 81 2.65 13.24 -1.65
N SER A 82 2.06 12.43 -2.54
CA SER A 82 1.92 12.74 -3.96
C SER A 82 0.85 11.89 -4.64
N VAL A 83 0.40 12.32 -5.82
CA VAL A 83 -0.49 11.55 -6.71
C VAL A 83 0.26 11.30 -8.02
N MET A 84 0.30 10.06 -8.49
CA MET A 84 0.84 9.75 -9.82
C MET A 84 -0.05 10.35 -10.90
N SER A 85 0.55 10.97 -11.91
CA SER A 85 -0.17 11.68 -12.98
C SER A 85 -0.95 10.73 -13.88
N ASP A 86 -0.34 9.60 -14.18
CA ASP A 86 -0.85 8.62 -15.12
C ASP A 86 -1.69 7.57 -14.37
N PRO A 87 -2.77 7.08 -15.00
CA PRO A 87 -3.47 5.91 -14.50
C PRO A 87 -2.54 4.71 -14.42
N ALA A 88 -2.69 3.90 -13.37
CA ALA A 88 -1.97 2.65 -13.23
C ALA A 88 -2.46 1.62 -14.25
N THR A 89 -1.53 0.91 -14.87
CA THR A 89 -1.84 -0.27 -15.68
C THR A 89 -2.06 -1.50 -14.78
N PRO A 90 -2.74 -2.55 -15.27
CA PRO A 90 -2.86 -3.80 -14.53
C PRO A 90 -1.50 -4.38 -14.10
N ASP A 91 -0.50 -4.37 -14.99
CA ASP A 91 0.84 -4.89 -14.71
C ASP A 91 1.55 -4.09 -13.58
N GLU A 92 1.37 -2.77 -13.56
CA GLU A 92 1.91 -1.92 -12.48
C GLU A 92 1.21 -2.18 -11.15
N LEU A 93 -0.10 -2.42 -11.17
CA LEU A 93 -0.85 -2.77 -9.97
C LEU A 93 -0.42 -4.14 -9.42
N GLU A 94 -0.21 -5.13 -10.30
CA GLU A 94 0.29 -6.45 -9.92
C GLU A 94 1.68 -6.34 -9.27
N GLY A 95 2.64 -5.70 -9.92
CA GLY A 95 4.00 -5.54 -9.37
C GLY A 95 4.06 -4.69 -8.09
N LEU A 96 3.10 -3.80 -7.88
CA LEU A 96 2.96 -3.09 -6.60
C LEU A 96 2.45 -4.07 -5.52
N LEU A 97 1.43 -4.89 -5.82
CA LEU A 97 0.83 -5.82 -4.86
C LEU A 97 1.74 -7.00 -4.49
N GLU A 98 2.87 -7.16 -5.17
CA GLU A 98 3.91 -8.12 -4.78
C GLU A 98 4.71 -7.61 -3.56
N PRO A 99 4.85 -8.41 -2.49
CA PRO A 99 5.74 -8.06 -1.38
C PRO A 99 7.16 -7.84 -1.90
N GLY A 100 7.87 -6.85 -1.33
CA GLY A 100 9.25 -6.55 -1.72
C GLY A 100 10.11 -7.81 -1.72
N ALA A 101 10.98 -7.96 -2.73
CA ALA A 101 11.77 -9.17 -2.96
C ALA A 101 12.55 -9.64 -1.71
N GLU A 102 12.96 -8.71 -0.85
CA GLU A 102 13.64 -8.99 0.43
C GLU A 102 12.78 -9.80 1.40
N ILE A 103 11.48 -9.53 1.48
CA ILE A 103 10.53 -10.28 2.32
C ILE A 103 10.26 -11.66 1.71
N SER A 104 10.10 -11.72 0.38
CA SER A 104 9.74 -12.95 -0.33
C SER A 104 10.77 -14.08 -0.17
N GLY A 105 11.99 -13.74 0.23
CA GLY A 105 13.11 -14.66 0.36
C GLY A 105 13.50 -15.05 1.79
N ILE A 106 12.99 -14.37 2.81
CA ILE A 106 13.40 -14.57 4.21
C ILE A 106 12.46 -15.56 4.91
N LYS A 107 13.04 -16.50 5.67
CA LYS A 107 12.29 -17.57 6.35
C LYS A 107 12.68 -17.73 7.81
N GLU A 108 11.72 -18.23 8.59
CA GLU A 108 11.99 -18.70 9.94
C GLU A 108 13.14 -19.71 9.93
N GLY A 109 14.07 -19.49 10.85
CA GLY A 109 15.24 -20.29 11.06
C GLY A 109 16.46 -19.98 10.20
N GLU A 110 16.37 -19.02 9.28
CA GLU A 110 17.55 -18.50 8.57
C GLU A 110 18.45 -17.69 9.51
N ARG A 111 19.76 -17.71 9.21
CA ARG A 111 20.74 -16.86 9.89
C ARG A 111 20.84 -15.52 9.19
N VAL A 112 20.88 -14.46 9.99
CA VAL A 112 21.01 -13.09 9.52
C VAL A 112 21.99 -12.30 10.37
N GLU A 113 22.54 -11.26 9.78
CA GLU A 113 23.32 -10.21 10.45
C GLU A 113 22.55 -8.89 10.36
N ILE A 114 22.49 -8.13 11.46
CA ILE A 114 21.95 -6.78 11.46
C ILE A 114 23.01 -5.85 10.84
N VAL A 115 22.68 -5.17 9.74
CA VAL A 115 23.65 -4.37 8.97
C VAL A 115 23.52 -2.86 9.18
N GLU A 116 22.46 -2.41 9.85
CA GLU A 116 22.18 -1.01 10.16
C GLU A 116 21.85 -0.77 11.65
N GLY A 117 21.81 0.51 12.06
CA GLY A 117 21.41 0.89 13.40
C GLY A 117 22.41 0.60 14.53
N GLY A 118 21.94 0.72 15.77
CA GLY A 118 22.76 0.60 16.99
C GLY A 118 23.18 -0.83 17.35
N LEU A 119 22.64 -1.83 16.65
CA LEU A 119 22.90 -3.26 16.85
C LEU A 119 23.62 -3.88 15.64
N LYS A 120 24.21 -3.04 14.80
CA LYS A 120 24.96 -3.46 13.62
C LYS A 120 26.07 -4.45 13.98
N GLY A 121 26.17 -5.52 13.19
CA GLY A 121 27.14 -6.60 13.34
C GLY A 121 26.69 -7.72 14.29
N MET A 122 25.52 -7.60 14.92
CA MET A 122 24.95 -8.69 15.70
C MET A 122 24.35 -9.74 14.76
N GLU A 123 24.61 -11.00 15.06
CA GLU A 123 24.11 -12.15 14.30
C GLU A 123 23.07 -12.92 15.11
N GLY A 124 22.15 -13.58 14.41
CA GLY A 124 21.14 -14.40 15.05
C GLY A 124 20.34 -15.23 14.07
N LYS A 125 19.31 -15.88 14.61
CA LYS A 125 18.39 -16.73 13.85
C LYS A 125 17.00 -16.10 13.86
N ILE A 126 16.33 -16.12 12.71
CA ILE A 126 14.96 -15.63 12.60
C ILE A 126 14.02 -16.58 13.33
N ALA A 127 13.30 -16.04 14.32
CA ALA A 127 12.29 -16.75 15.08
C ALA A 127 10.88 -16.59 14.48
N GLU A 128 10.57 -15.43 13.92
CA GLU A 128 9.27 -15.12 13.30
C GLU A 128 9.47 -14.13 12.14
N VAL A 129 8.68 -14.28 11.08
CA VAL A 129 8.61 -13.30 9.99
C VAL A 129 7.23 -12.65 10.01
N ASN A 130 7.18 -11.33 9.95
CA ASN A 130 5.94 -10.56 9.81
C ASN A 130 5.90 -9.84 8.45
N PRO A 131 5.34 -10.47 7.41
CA PRO A 131 5.30 -9.87 6.07
C PRO A 131 4.48 -8.58 6.01
N GLU A 132 3.38 -8.49 6.77
CA GLU A 132 2.50 -7.32 6.76
C GLU A 132 3.18 -6.06 7.35
N ARG A 133 4.15 -6.25 8.24
CA ARG A 133 4.90 -5.15 8.88
C ARG A 133 6.30 -4.98 8.28
N GLU A 134 6.71 -5.88 7.40
CA GLU A 134 8.08 -5.96 6.85
C GLU A 134 9.13 -6.01 7.98
N GLU A 135 8.83 -6.79 9.02
CA GLU A 135 9.64 -6.96 10.23
C GLU A 135 9.97 -8.44 10.44
N VAL A 136 11.11 -8.71 11.08
CA VAL A 136 11.50 -10.04 11.56
C VAL A 136 11.78 -10.00 13.04
N VAL A 137 11.49 -11.10 13.73
CA VAL A 137 11.92 -11.33 15.11
C VAL A 137 13.18 -12.20 15.08
N ILE A 138 14.26 -11.72 15.69
CA ILE A 138 15.56 -12.38 15.69
C ILE A 138 15.93 -12.81 17.12
N GLU A 139 16.26 -14.07 17.28
CA GLU A 139 17.00 -14.58 18.43
C GLU A 139 18.49 -14.34 18.19
N VAL A 140 19.05 -13.36 18.90
CA VAL A 140 20.45 -12.95 18.75
C VAL A 140 21.37 -13.94 19.47
N ASP A 141 22.50 -14.29 18.85
CA ASP A 141 23.45 -15.26 19.41
C ASP A 141 24.21 -14.73 20.65
N ASP A 142 24.27 -13.40 20.83
CA ASP A 142 24.91 -12.76 21.98
C ASP A 142 24.10 -13.00 23.27
N PRO A 143 24.65 -13.75 24.25
CA PRO A 143 23.95 -14.06 25.50
C PRO A 143 23.67 -12.82 26.37
N ALA A 144 24.28 -11.66 26.08
CA ALA A 144 23.94 -10.39 26.72
C ALA A 144 22.58 -9.82 26.28
N VAL A 145 21.98 -10.36 25.21
CA VAL A 145 20.66 -10.00 24.70
C VAL A 145 19.65 -11.12 25.01
N PRO A 146 18.99 -11.09 26.18
CA PRO A 146 18.19 -12.21 26.67
C PRO A 146 16.79 -12.31 26.02
N ALA A 147 16.42 -11.37 25.16
CA ALA A 147 15.09 -11.31 24.55
C ALA A 147 15.21 -11.18 23.02
N PRO A 148 14.29 -11.81 22.27
CA PRO A 148 14.23 -11.63 20.82
C PRO A 148 14.00 -10.17 20.44
N LEU A 149 14.58 -9.74 19.32
CA LEU A 149 14.48 -8.38 18.82
C LEU A 149 13.65 -8.29 17.55
N THR A 150 12.75 -7.31 17.48
CA THR A 150 12.02 -6.98 16.26
C THR A 150 12.82 -5.95 15.45
N ILE A 151 13.18 -6.30 14.22
CA ILE A 151 14.03 -5.51 13.32
C ILE A 151 13.34 -5.42 11.95
N ALA A 152 13.50 -4.31 11.23
CA ALA A 152 12.96 -4.20 9.87
C ALA A 152 13.74 -5.12 8.91
N VAL A 153 13.06 -5.72 7.93
CA VAL A 153 13.68 -6.62 6.95
C VAL A 153 14.83 -5.94 6.18
N GLU A 154 14.72 -4.65 5.90
CA GLU A 154 15.75 -3.85 5.20
C GLU A 154 17.04 -3.67 6.02
N GLU A 155 17.00 -3.87 7.35
CA GLU A 155 18.14 -3.68 8.24
C GLU A 155 18.96 -4.97 8.45
N VAL A 156 18.62 -6.07 7.76
CA VAL A 156 19.24 -7.39 7.95
C VAL A 156 19.69 -8.02 6.63
N GLU A 157 20.83 -8.72 6.67
CA GLU A 157 21.36 -9.49 5.54
C GLU A 157 21.48 -10.98 5.89
N ARG A 158 21.20 -11.85 4.92
CA ARG A 158 21.34 -13.31 5.05
C ARG A 158 22.81 -13.72 5.06
N LYS A 159 23.16 -14.68 5.91
CA LYS A 159 24.49 -15.30 5.99
C LYS A 159 24.56 -16.61 5.23
#